data_AF-A0A959T9M0-F1
#
_entry.id   AF-A0A959T9M0-F1
#
_cell.length_a   1.000
_cell.length_b   1.000
_cell.length_c   1.000
_cell.angle_alpha   90.00
_cell.angle_beta   90.00
_cell.angle_gamma   90.00
#
_symmetry.space_group_name_H-M   'P 1'
#
loop_
_entity.id
_entity.type
_entity.pdbx_description
1 polymer ?
#
loop_
_entity_poly.entity_id
_entity_poly.type
_entity_poly.pdbx_seq_one_letter_code
_entity_poly.pdbx_strand_id
1 'polypeptide(L)' 'MSAVQHVAGHLRGIHNGGNWTERDVKQQLEGLDWRVAVREVPGFNTIATLAHHLKYFVGVQLQVLRGG' A
#
# COMPACT_ATOMS: atom_id res chain seq x y z
N MET A 1 1.00 24.25 -6.02
CA MET A 1 0.85 22.80 -6.22
C MET A 1 -0.43 22.56 -7.01
N SER A 2 -0.42 21.66 -8.00
CA SER A 2 -1.62 21.28 -8.77
C SER A 2 -2.40 20.14 -8.10
N ALA A 3 -3.66 19.94 -8.49
CA ALA A 3 -4.47 18.82 -8.00
C ALA A 3 -3.79 17.45 -8.21
N VAL A 4 -3.13 17.24 -9.35
CA VAL A 4 -2.34 16.03 -9.64
C VAL A 4 -1.21 15.84 -8.65
N GLN A 5 -0.51 16.91 -8.26
CA GLN A 5 0.56 16.85 -7.27
C GLN A 5 0.03 16.48 -5.88
N HIS A 6 -1.16 16.97 -5.49
CA HIS A 6 -1.82 16.59 -4.25
C HIS A 6 -2.21 15.12 -4.22
N VAL A 7 -2.86 14.63 -5.29
CA VAL A 7 -3.23 13.20 -5.40
C VAL A 7 -2.00 12.31 -5.32
N ALA A 8 -0.93 12.66 -6.03
CA ALA A 8 0.32 11.92 -5.98
C ALA A 8 0.96 11.95 -4.58
N GLY A 9 0.86 13.08 -3.88
CA GLY A 9 1.30 13.21 -2.49
C GLY A 9 0.53 12.30 -1.55
N HIS A 10 -0.81 12.30 -1.62
CA HIS A 10 -1.67 11.45 -0.80
C HIS A 10 -1.42 9.96 -1.06
N LEU A 11 -1.27 9.56 -2.33
CA LEU A 11 -0.99 8.17 -2.68
C LEU A 11 0.35 7.67 -2.10
N ARG A 12 1.38 8.53 -2.09
CA ARG A 12 2.65 8.24 -1.41
C ARG A 12 2.48 8.19 0.11
N GLY A 13 1.65 9.08 0.66
CA GLY A 13 1.36 9.17 2.09
C GLY A 13 0.72 7.91 2.66
N ILE A 14 -0.24 7.31 1.95
CA ILE A 14 -0.87 6.05 2.35
C ILE A 14 0.15 4.92 2.54
N HIS A 15 1.21 4.88 1.74
CA HIS A 15 2.19 3.79 1.77
C HIS A 15 3.36 4.05 2.72
N ASN A 16 3.80 5.30 2.84
CA ASN A 16 5.07 5.65 3.49
C ASN A 16 4.94 6.68 4.64
N GLY A 17 3.73 7.17 4.91
CA GLY A 17 3.48 8.17 5.95
C GLY A 17 3.79 9.61 5.53
N GLY A 18 4.29 10.41 6.47
CA GLY A 18 4.54 11.84 6.28
C GLY A 18 3.32 12.68 6.70
N ASN A 19 2.74 13.43 5.78
CA ASN A 19 1.55 14.26 6.04
C ASN A 19 0.23 13.47 6.06
N TRP A 20 0.30 12.13 6.06
CA TRP A 20 -0.87 11.27 6.17
C TRP A 20 -1.40 11.31 7.60
N THR A 21 -2.68 11.60 7.77
CA THR A 21 -3.29 11.84 9.09
C THR A 21 -3.56 10.56 9.88
N GLU A 22 -3.57 9.41 9.22
CA GLU A 22 -3.77 8.10 9.84
C GLU A 22 -2.49 7.25 9.79
N ARG A 23 -2.59 6.00 10.24
CA ARG A 23 -1.51 5.01 10.10
C ARG A 23 -1.34 4.63 8.63
N ASP A 24 -0.13 4.82 8.10
CA ASP A 24 0.24 4.34 6.78
C ASP A 24 0.53 2.83 6.76
N VAL A 25 0.58 2.23 5.56
CA VAL A 25 0.80 0.79 5.39
C VAL A 25 2.11 0.32 6.03
N LYS A 26 3.19 1.12 5.95
CA LYS A 26 4.47 0.75 6.58
C LYS A 26 4.33 0.69 8.09
N GLN A 27 3.70 1.69 8.71
CA GLN A 27 3.44 1.68 10.16
C GLN A 27 2.53 0.53 10.60
N GLN A 28 1.53 0.17 9.80
CA GLN A 28 0.64 -0.96 10.10
C GLN A 28 1.35 -2.31 10.11
N LEU A 29 2.44 -2.44 9.33
CA LEU A 29 3.21 -3.67 9.19
C LEU A 29 4.50 -3.67 10.04
N GLU A 30 4.79 -2.56 10.73
CA GLU A 30 6.01 -2.41 11.52
C GLU A 30 6.01 -3.39 12.71
N GLY A 31 7.09 -4.16 12.84
CA GLY A 31 7.23 -5.18 13.90
C GLY A 31 6.42 -6.46 13.68
N LEU A 32 5.73 -6.61 12.54
CA LEU A 32 5.00 -7.85 12.22
C LEU A 32 5.98 -9.02 11.99
N ASP A 33 5.83 -10.10 12.75
CA ASP A 33 6.55 -11.35 12.47
C ASP A 33 6.09 -11.92 11.12
N TRP A 34 7.04 -12.23 10.25
CA TRP A 34 6.78 -12.80 8.94
C TRP A 34 5.96 -14.11 9.03
N ARG A 35 6.12 -14.90 10.09
CA ARG A 35 5.34 -16.12 10.30
C ARG A 35 3.86 -15.83 10.51
N VAL A 36 3.54 -14.73 11.18
CA VAL A 36 2.16 -14.23 11.31
C VAL A 36 1.71 -13.66 9.97
N ALA A 37 2.57 -12.95 9.25
CA ALA A 37 2.24 -12.33 7.98
C ALA A 37 1.79 -13.34 6.91
N VAL A 38 2.40 -14.54 6.89
CA VAL A 38 2.08 -15.62 5.94
C VAL A 38 1.06 -16.62 6.48
N ARG A 39 0.57 -16.44 7.70
CA ARG A 39 -0.42 -17.35 8.28
C ARG A 39 -1.73 -17.28 7.50
N GLU A 40 -2.18 -18.43 7.03
CA GLU A 40 -3.47 -18.55 6.37
C GLU A 40 -4.63 -18.51 7.39
N VAL A 41 -5.70 -17.80 7.01
CA VAL A 41 -6.99 -17.83 7.68
C VAL A 41 -8.01 -18.30 6.64
N PRO A 42 -8.73 -19.41 6.87
CA PRO A 42 -9.65 -19.96 5.87
C PRO A 42 -10.62 -18.90 5.33
N GLY A 43 -10.67 -18.74 4.02
CA GLY A 43 -11.51 -17.76 3.33
C GLY A 43 -10.91 -16.35 3.20
N PHE A 44 -9.68 -16.11 3.66
CA PHE A 44 -9.02 -14.80 3.57
C PHE A 44 -7.64 -14.89 2.95
N ASN A 45 -7.20 -13.77 2.36
CA ASN A 45 -5.80 -13.58 1.98
C ASN A 45 -4.92 -13.40 3.22
N THR A 46 -3.67 -13.86 3.14
CA THR A 46 -2.68 -13.58 4.17
C THR A 46 -2.35 -12.08 4.21
N ILE A 47 -1.82 -11.60 5.34
CA ILE A 47 -1.36 -10.20 5.45
C ILE A 47 -0.30 -9.92 4.39
N ALA A 48 0.62 -10.86 4.14
CA ALA A 48 1.64 -10.74 3.12
C ALA A 48 1.03 -10.59 1.71
N THR A 49 0.00 -11.37 1.38
CA THR A 49 -0.71 -11.28 0.09
C THR A 49 -1.39 -9.92 -0.06
N LEU A 50 -2.07 -9.43 0.98
CA LEU A 50 -2.73 -8.12 0.96
C LEU A 50 -1.71 -6.97 0.81
N ALA A 51 -0.63 -7.00 1.58
CA ALA A 51 0.44 -6.01 1.50
C ALA A 51 1.09 -5.97 0.10
N HIS A 52 1.33 -7.15 -0.49
CA HIS A 52 1.81 -7.25 -1.87
C HIS A 52 0.78 -6.68 -2.87
N HIS A 53 -0.50 -7.04 -2.71
CA HIS A 53 -1.56 -6.62 -3.62
C HIS A 53 -1.71 -5.09 -3.69
N LEU A 54 -1.62 -4.40 -2.55
CA LEU A 54 -1.66 -2.93 -2.50
C LEU A 54 -0.58 -2.30 -3.39
N LYS A 55 0.67 -2.76 -3.24
CA LYS A 55 1.80 -2.25 -4.05
C LYS A 55 1.68 -2.65 -5.52
N TYR A 56 1.34 -3.91 -5.78
CA TYR A 56 1.17 -4.43 -7.14
C TYR A 56 0.12 -3.63 -7.92
N PHE A 57 -1.05 -3.39 -7.32
CA PHE A 57 -2.13 -2.67 -7.95
C PHE A 57 -1.71 -1.26 -8.37
N VAL A 58 -1.02 -0.51 -7.48
CA VAL A 58 -0.48 0.82 -7.81
C VAL A 58 0.50 0.75 -8.98
N GLY A 59 1.37 -0.28 -9.03
CA GLY A 59 2.29 -0.49 -10.15
C GLY A 59 1.57 -0.65 -11.49
N VAL A 60 0.51 -1.46 -11.53
CA VAL A 60 -0.33 -1.64 -12.73
C VAL A 60 -1.04 -0.35 -13.12
N GLN A 61 -1.65 0.35 -12.15
CA GLN A 61 -2.33 1.63 -12.43
C GLN A 61 -1.37 2.67 -13.00
N LEU A 62 -0.12 2.72 -12.53
CA LEU A 62 0.88 3.64 -13.04
C LEU A 62 1.26 3.35 -14.50
N GLN A 63 1.24 2.09 -14.95
CA GLN A 63 1.46 1.75 -16.36
C GLN A 63 0.33 2.30 -17.23
N VAL A 64 -0.92 2.06 -16.82
CA VAL A 64 -2.11 2.59 -17.51
C VAL A 64 -2.08 4.12 -17.61
N LEU A 65 -1.78 4.81 -16.50
CA LEU A 65 -1.67 6.28 -16.48
C LEU A 65 -0.54 6.83 -17.36
N ARG A 66 0.43 6.00 -17.73
CA ARG A 66 1.55 6.36 -18.62
C ARG A 66 1.30 5.96 -20.08
N GLY A 67 0.16 5.38 -20.41
CA GLY A 67 -0.23 5.02 -21.78
C GLY A 67 -0.11 3.54 -22.13
N GLY A 68 0.17 2.65 -21.16
CA GLY A 68 0.21 1.19 -21.37
C GLY A 68 1.62 0.63 -21.34
#